data_AF-A0A8K0D649-F1
#
_entry.id   AF-A0A8K0D649-F1
#
_cell.length_a   1.000
_cell.length_b   1.000
_cell.length_c   1.000
_cell.angle_alpha   90.00
_cell.angle_beta   90.00
_cell.angle_gamma   90.00
#
_symmetry.space_group_name_H-M   'P 1'
#
loop_
_entity.id
_entity.type
_entity.pdbx_description
1 polymer ?
#
loop_
_entity_poly.entity_id
_entity_poly.type
_entity_poly.pdbx_seq_one_letter_code
_entity_poly.pdbx_strand_id
1 'polypeptide(L)'
;MEYQEMVITEDQNQEGNGYGTQSVPTMRSLISDFYGEACLTYGQALECRKKEPSRFAEIKLFKGMLFDNNVFCKRVNLSIDTLLLEANQRAKDRNMAAVVHVVGIGLGVWKLSQHQEFLFLDTCAKRIRMLGSNKSLDHIADIIFAYFPPNSTSGGYQDGDIIPIPEHPNEGIKVHICIREPHTKLTGELKGKLLVVSYAWDGNALPGNEFWKRALSSSGDPAAASSTQISELHNPHINPKVCAENLKIATPNGVLSFSEYCELAKRG
;
A
#
# COMPACT_ATOMS: atom_id res chain seq x y z
N MET A 1 9.77 6.72 10.39
CA MET A 1 8.79 6.33 11.42
C MET A 1 8.00 5.08 11.00
N GLU A 2 8.61 4.14 10.26
CA GLU A 2 7.98 2.88 9.78
C GLU A 2 9.08 1.84 9.60
N TYR A 3 10.26 2.33 9.22
CA TYR A 3 11.55 1.68 9.37
C TYR A 3 11.69 0.85 10.67
N GLN A 4 11.20 1.35 11.80
CA GLN A 4 11.30 0.68 13.11
C GLN A 4 10.42 -0.58 13.24
N GLU A 5 9.50 -0.79 12.30
CA GLU A 5 8.58 -1.94 12.25
C GLU A 5 9.16 -3.07 11.41
N MET A 6 9.82 -2.73 10.29
CA MET A 6 10.29 -3.69 9.29
C MET A 6 11.81 -3.89 9.29
N VAL A 7 12.58 -2.95 9.84
CA VAL A 7 14.04 -3.05 9.92
C VAL A 7 14.44 -3.42 11.34
N ILE A 8 15.30 -4.43 11.43
CA ILE A 8 15.78 -4.99 12.69
C ILE A 8 17.29 -4.81 12.77
N THR A 9 17.74 -4.10 13.79
CA THR A 9 19.16 -3.89 14.09
C THR A 9 19.44 -4.18 15.57
N GLU A 10 20.70 -4.44 15.91
CA GLU A 10 21.12 -4.69 17.29
C GLU A 10 20.81 -3.51 18.23
N ASP A 11 21.14 -2.29 17.80
CA ASP A 11 20.92 -1.07 18.62
C ASP A 11 19.44 -0.74 18.81
N GLN A 12 18.59 -1.04 17.81
CA GLN A 12 17.17 -0.71 17.84
C GLN A 12 16.35 -1.79 18.56
N ASN A 13 16.52 -3.05 18.19
CA ASN A 13 15.63 -4.14 18.58
C ASN A 13 16.11 -4.82 19.88
N GLN A 14 16.15 -4.03 20.94
CA GLN A 14 16.48 -4.48 22.29
C GLN A 14 15.32 -4.26 23.26
N GLU A 15 15.31 -5.01 24.36
CA GLU A 15 14.28 -4.92 25.40
C GLU A 15 14.15 -3.51 25.98
N GLY A 16 15.28 -2.82 26.19
CA GLY A 16 15.30 -1.43 26.67
C GLY A 16 14.60 -0.43 25.74
N ASN A 17 14.43 -0.77 24.46
CA ASN A 17 13.70 0.05 23.48
C ASN A 17 12.27 -0.43 23.26
N GLY A 18 11.80 -1.37 24.09
CA GLY A 18 10.44 -1.90 24.07
C GLY A 18 10.19 -3.06 23.11
N TYR A 19 11.24 -3.68 22.55
CA TYR A 19 11.11 -4.91 21.75
C TYR A 19 11.17 -6.17 22.63
N GLY A 20 10.79 -7.32 22.08
CA GLY A 20 10.75 -8.58 22.83
C GLY A 20 9.49 -8.73 23.68
N THR A 21 9.49 -9.77 24.52
CA THR A 21 8.40 -10.03 25.46
C THR A 21 8.54 -9.11 26.67
N GLN A 22 7.58 -8.21 26.85
CA GLN A 22 7.54 -7.27 27.97
C GLN A 22 6.34 -7.57 28.86
N SER A 23 6.46 -7.28 30.17
CA SER A 23 5.35 -7.45 31.12
C SER A 23 4.21 -6.45 30.90
N VAL A 24 4.52 -5.29 30.31
CA VAL A 24 3.58 -4.24 29.92
C VAL A 24 3.64 -4.06 28.41
N PRO A 25 2.49 -3.97 27.70
CA PRO A 25 2.49 -3.71 26.27
C PRO A 25 3.23 -2.42 25.92
N THR A 26 4.10 -2.50 24.91
CA THR A 26 4.82 -1.35 24.36
C THR A 26 4.21 -0.94 23.02
N MET A 27 4.54 0.26 22.53
CA MET A 27 4.13 0.64 21.16
C MET A 27 4.64 -0.35 20.10
N ARG A 28 5.82 -0.96 20.33
CA ARG A 28 6.36 -1.99 19.41
C ARG A 28 5.56 -3.27 19.47
N SER A 29 5.20 -3.74 20.68
CA SER A 29 4.39 -4.95 20.81
C SER A 29 3.00 -4.76 20.24
N LEU A 30 2.38 -3.59 20.44
CA LEU A 30 1.06 -3.27 19.89
C LEU A 30 1.05 -3.25 18.35
N ILE A 31 2.06 -2.64 17.72
CA ILE A 31 2.18 -2.62 16.25
C ILE A 31 2.47 -4.03 15.70
N SER A 32 3.35 -4.79 16.35
CA SER A 32 3.60 -6.19 15.97
C SER A 32 2.32 -7.03 16.07
N ASP A 33 1.55 -6.90 17.15
CA ASP A 33 0.27 -7.59 17.33
C ASP A 33 -0.77 -7.17 16.30
N PHE A 34 -0.82 -5.89 15.93
CA PHE A 34 -1.70 -5.41 14.85
C PHE A 34 -1.41 -6.12 13.52
N TYR A 35 -0.12 -6.38 13.23
CA TYR A 35 0.26 -7.20 12.09
C TYR A 35 0.11 -8.71 12.34
N GLY A 36 -0.25 -9.15 13.54
CA GLY A 36 -0.26 -10.57 13.92
C GLY A 36 1.14 -11.18 13.85
N GLU A 37 2.15 -10.43 14.30
CA GLU A 37 3.56 -10.82 14.33
C GLU A 37 4.10 -10.73 15.75
N ALA A 38 5.13 -11.53 16.05
CA ALA A 38 5.84 -11.41 17.32
C ALA A 38 6.69 -10.12 17.36
N CYS A 39 6.75 -9.48 18.53
CA CYS A 39 7.65 -8.36 18.75
C CYS A 39 9.07 -8.87 19.04
N LEU A 40 9.92 -8.94 18.01
CA LEU A 40 11.22 -9.60 18.10
C LEU A 40 12.34 -8.65 18.56
N THR A 41 13.18 -9.12 19.48
CA THR A 41 14.53 -8.58 19.65
C THR A 41 15.45 -8.99 18.50
N TYR A 42 16.60 -8.33 18.35
CA TYR A 42 17.57 -8.66 17.31
C TYR A 42 18.05 -10.12 17.39
N GLY A 43 18.37 -10.60 18.60
CA GLY A 43 18.77 -11.99 18.83
C GLY A 43 17.67 -12.98 18.45
N GLN A 44 16.41 -12.69 18.81
CA GLN A 44 15.27 -13.52 18.42
C GLN A 44 15.06 -13.54 16.90
N ALA A 45 15.20 -12.39 16.24
CA ALA A 45 15.11 -12.30 14.78
C ALA A 45 16.20 -13.13 14.07
N LEU A 46 17.43 -13.15 14.61
CA LEU A 46 18.50 -14.01 14.10
C LEU A 46 18.15 -15.50 14.22
N GLU A 47 17.56 -15.94 15.34
CA GLU A 47 17.11 -17.33 15.50
C GLU A 47 15.93 -17.66 14.58
N CYS A 48 14.98 -16.74 14.42
CA CYS A 48 13.89 -16.90 13.45
C CYS A 48 14.42 -17.01 12.02
N ARG A 49 15.40 -16.20 11.63
CA ARG A 49 16.03 -16.25 10.30
C ARG A 49 16.66 -17.61 9.99
N LYS A 50 17.22 -18.31 10.98
CA LYS A 50 17.76 -19.68 10.77
C LYS A 50 16.66 -20.67 10.36
N LYS A 51 15.43 -20.46 10.83
CA LYS A 51 14.27 -21.31 10.53
C LYS A 51 13.55 -20.87 9.27
N GLU A 52 13.45 -19.56 9.05
CA GLU A 52 12.72 -18.92 7.96
C GLU A 52 13.61 -17.89 7.23
N PRO A 53 14.60 -18.35 6.44
CA PRO A 53 15.58 -17.45 5.83
C PRO A 53 14.98 -16.49 4.80
N SER A 54 13.84 -16.84 4.18
CA SER A 54 13.14 -15.98 3.21
C SER A 54 12.39 -14.81 3.84
N ARG A 55 12.08 -14.87 5.14
CA ARG A 55 11.42 -13.78 5.87
C ARG A 55 12.35 -12.60 6.09
N PHE A 56 13.61 -12.85 6.42
CA PHE A 56 14.56 -11.81 6.79
C PHE A 56 15.64 -11.63 5.73
N ALA A 57 15.54 -10.56 4.95
CA ALA A 57 16.55 -10.17 3.98
C ALA A 57 17.66 -9.38 4.66
N GLU A 58 18.91 -9.66 4.32
CA GLU A 58 20.05 -8.87 4.78
C GLU A 58 20.30 -7.70 3.85
N ILE A 59 20.37 -6.48 4.41
CA ILE A 59 20.62 -5.29 3.61
C ILE A 59 22.12 -5.14 3.39
N LYS A 60 22.58 -5.49 2.18
CA LYS A 60 24.03 -5.50 1.83
C LYS A 60 24.76 -4.19 2.12
N LEU A 61 24.08 -3.06 2.00
CA LEU A 61 24.67 -1.73 2.24
C LEU A 61 24.93 -1.45 3.73
N PHE A 62 24.27 -2.17 4.64
CA PHE A 62 24.33 -1.92 6.08
C PHE A 62 24.50 -3.24 6.84
N LYS A 63 25.72 -3.53 7.27
CA LYS A 63 26.04 -4.76 8.02
C LYS A 63 25.22 -4.85 9.30
N GLY A 64 24.68 -6.03 9.60
CA GLY A 64 23.89 -6.27 10.82
C GLY A 64 22.45 -5.73 10.75
N MET A 65 21.99 -5.36 9.55
CA MET A 65 20.63 -4.90 9.31
C MET A 65 19.81 -5.98 8.61
N LEU A 66 18.74 -6.41 9.27
CA LEU A 66 17.75 -7.31 8.69
C LEU A 66 16.51 -6.52 8.28
N PHE A 67 15.87 -6.95 7.21
CA PHE A 67 14.60 -6.45 6.72
C PHE A 67 13.58 -7.57 6.76
N ASP A 68 12.48 -7.37 7.49
CA ASP A 68 11.39 -8.32 7.62
C ASP A 68 10.41 -8.18 6.44
N ASN A 69 10.56 -9.09 5.47
CA ASN A 69 9.73 -9.15 4.27
C ASN A 69 8.24 -9.37 4.61
N ASN A 70 7.94 -10.10 5.67
CA ASN A 70 6.54 -10.38 6.04
C ASN A 70 5.85 -9.12 6.55
N VAL A 71 6.50 -8.39 7.46
CA VAL A 71 5.97 -7.13 7.99
C VAL A 71 5.81 -6.10 6.87
N PHE A 72 6.79 -6.00 5.97
CA PHE A 72 6.68 -5.14 4.79
C PHE A 72 5.48 -5.48 3.91
N CYS A 73 5.29 -6.76 3.56
CA CYS A 73 4.14 -7.19 2.75
C CYS A 73 2.80 -6.94 3.47
N LYS A 74 2.70 -7.21 4.78
CA LYS A 74 1.48 -6.95 5.57
C LYS A 74 1.11 -5.48 5.57
N ARG A 75 2.10 -4.59 5.65
CA ARG A 75 1.91 -3.15 5.54
C ARG A 75 1.43 -2.74 4.15
N VAL A 76 2.06 -3.27 3.09
CA VAL A 76 1.63 -3.02 1.69
C VAL A 76 0.19 -3.47 1.48
N ASN A 77 -0.21 -4.62 2.03
CA ASN A 77 -1.58 -5.14 1.93
C ASN A 77 -2.63 -4.11 2.36
N LEU A 78 -2.42 -3.43 3.50
CA LEU A 78 -3.39 -2.47 4.02
C LEU A 78 -3.64 -1.32 3.05
N SER A 79 -2.56 -0.80 2.46
CA SER A 79 -2.65 0.32 1.51
C SER A 79 -3.29 -0.11 0.19
N ILE A 80 -2.90 -1.28 -0.33
CA ILE A 80 -3.37 -1.79 -1.62
C ILE A 80 -4.81 -2.27 -1.54
N ASP A 81 -5.20 -2.97 -0.47
CA ASP A 81 -6.59 -3.40 -0.29
C ASP A 81 -7.51 -2.19 -0.20
N THR A 82 -7.13 -1.18 0.59
CA THR A 82 -7.91 0.05 0.72
C THR A 82 -8.05 0.74 -0.63
N LEU A 83 -6.95 0.89 -1.38
CA LEU A 83 -6.96 1.51 -2.71
C LEU A 83 -7.86 0.76 -3.69
N LEU A 84 -7.73 -0.57 -3.77
CA LEU A 84 -8.47 -1.38 -4.72
C LEU A 84 -9.97 -1.40 -4.40
N LEU A 85 -10.34 -1.60 -3.13
CA LEU A 85 -11.75 -1.61 -2.71
C LEU A 85 -12.41 -0.25 -2.93
N GLU A 86 -11.70 0.84 -2.62
CA GLU A 86 -12.19 2.20 -2.79
C GLU A 86 -12.33 2.57 -4.28
N ALA A 87 -11.33 2.21 -5.11
CA ALA A 87 -11.39 2.40 -6.56
C ALA A 87 -12.54 1.63 -7.20
N ASN A 88 -12.73 0.37 -6.80
CA ASN A 88 -13.84 -0.46 -7.26
C ASN A 88 -15.19 0.17 -6.91
N GLN A 89 -15.35 0.65 -5.66
CA GLN A 89 -16.59 1.30 -5.24
C GLN A 89 -16.86 2.58 -6.04
N ARG A 90 -15.85 3.45 -6.24
CA ARG A 90 -16.00 4.67 -7.06
C ARG A 90 -16.42 4.37 -8.49
N ALA A 91 -15.87 3.30 -9.06
CA ALA A 91 -16.18 2.86 -10.42
C ALA A 91 -17.63 2.34 -10.51
N LYS A 92 -18.02 1.50 -9.55
CA LYS A 92 -19.39 0.99 -9.39
C LYS A 92 -20.42 2.12 -9.25
N ASP A 93 -20.17 3.10 -8.39
CA ASP A 93 -21.08 4.24 -8.16
C ASP A 93 -21.31 5.08 -9.43
N ARG A 94 -20.35 5.05 -10.37
CA ARG A 94 -20.42 5.75 -11.65
C ARG A 94 -20.84 4.86 -12.81
N ASN A 95 -21.08 3.58 -12.58
CA ASN A 95 -21.32 2.56 -13.61
C ASN A 95 -20.21 2.57 -14.69
N MET A 96 -18.96 2.62 -14.25
CA MET A 96 -17.76 2.62 -15.09
C MET A 96 -16.83 1.49 -14.68
N ALA A 97 -15.93 1.08 -15.58
CA ALA A 97 -14.75 0.32 -15.21
C ALA A 97 -13.62 1.28 -14.77
N ALA A 98 -12.80 0.88 -13.81
CA ALA A 98 -11.65 1.64 -13.33
C ALA A 98 -10.34 1.17 -13.97
N VAL A 99 -9.43 2.13 -14.11
CA VAL A 99 -8.00 1.93 -14.30
C VAL A 99 -7.32 2.47 -13.06
N VAL A 100 -6.63 1.62 -12.31
CA VAL A 100 -5.94 2.02 -11.07
C VAL A 100 -4.48 2.25 -11.37
N HIS A 101 -4.01 3.49 -11.26
CA HIS A 101 -2.60 3.86 -11.36
C HIS A 101 -1.96 3.81 -9.97
N VAL A 102 -0.95 2.96 -9.84
CA VAL A 102 -0.25 2.65 -8.59
C VAL A 102 1.22 2.98 -8.73
N VAL A 103 1.69 3.93 -7.94
CA VAL A 103 3.13 4.20 -7.75
C VAL A 103 3.71 3.33 -6.64
N GLY A 104 5.04 3.19 -6.61
CA GLY A 104 5.74 2.52 -5.51
C GLY A 104 5.65 3.30 -4.19
N ILE A 105 4.75 2.90 -3.30
CA ILE A 105 4.55 3.54 -1.99
C ILE A 105 5.71 3.16 -1.06
N GLY A 106 6.51 4.16 -0.64
CA GLY A 106 7.70 3.92 0.18
C GLY A 106 8.90 3.32 -0.58
N LEU A 107 8.86 3.31 -1.92
CA LEU A 107 9.92 2.71 -2.76
C LEU A 107 10.85 3.73 -3.44
N GLY A 108 10.65 5.02 -3.14
CA GLY A 108 11.54 6.11 -3.51
C GLY A 108 12.77 6.17 -2.60
N VAL A 109 13.06 7.34 -2.02
CA VAL A 109 14.21 7.55 -1.11
C VAL A 109 14.17 6.69 0.17
N TRP A 110 13.01 6.11 0.49
CA TRP A 110 12.79 5.23 1.64
C TRP A 110 13.16 3.76 1.38
N LYS A 111 13.45 3.39 0.13
CA LYS A 111 13.86 2.04 -0.26
C LYS A 111 15.29 1.76 0.17
N LEU A 112 15.50 0.62 0.83
CA LEU A 112 16.81 0.13 1.28
C LEU A 112 17.47 -0.79 0.26
N SER A 113 16.69 -1.52 -0.53
CA SER A 113 17.21 -2.32 -1.63
C SER A 113 16.13 -2.71 -2.65
N GLN A 114 16.58 -3.14 -3.83
CA GLN A 114 15.70 -3.43 -4.98
C GLN A 114 14.68 -4.55 -4.73
N HIS A 115 14.96 -5.50 -3.83
CA HIS A 115 14.03 -6.60 -3.57
C HIS A 115 12.67 -6.13 -3.02
N GLN A 116 12.60 -4.94 -2.42
CA GLN A 116 11.35 -4.34 -1.95
C GLN A 116 10.37 -4.04 -3.10
N GLU A 117 10.88 -3.71 -4.30
CA GLU A 117 10.02 -3.52 -5.48
C GLU A 117 9.35 -4.84 -5.89
N PHE A 118 10.12 -5.93 -5.88
CA PHE A 118 9.60 -7.27 -6.15
C PHE A 118 8.54 -7.66 -5.12
N LEU A 119 8.85 -7.50 -3.82
CA LEU A 119 7.88 -7.80 -2.76
C LEU A 119 6.60 -6.98 -2.90
N PHE A 120 6.71 -5.69 -3.24
CA PHE A 120 5.56 -4.81 -3.42
C PHE A 120 4.66 -5.28 -4.58
N LEU A 121 5.24 -5.55 -5.76
CA LEU A 121 4.48 -6.01 -6.92
C LEU A 121 3.86 -7.39 -6.69
N ASP A 122 4.62 -8.36 -6.16
CA ASP A 122 4.11 -9.69 -5.83
C ASP A 122 2.99 -9.63 -4.78
N THR A 123 3.13 -8.74 -3.81
CA THR A 123 2.07 -8.48 -2.82
C THR A 123 0.81 -7.93 -3.48
N CYS A 124 0.93 -6.95 -4.39
CA CYS A 124 -0.21 -6.42 -5.13
C CYS A 124 -0.94 -7.53 -5.90
N ALA A 125 -0.23 -8.39 -6.62
CA ALA A 125 -0.84 -9.50 -7.35
C ALA A 125 -1.56 -10.50 -6.42
N LYS A 126 -0.99 -10.81 -5.24
CA LYS A 126 -1.66 -11.64 -4.23
C LYS A 126 -2.96 -11.00 -3.74
N ARG A 127 -2.96 -9.69 -3.48
CA ARG A 127 -4.16 -8.97 -3.02
C ARG A 127 -5.22 -8.87 -4.10
N ILE A 128 -4.84 -8.60 -5.34
CA ILE A 128 -5.75 -8.61 -6.50
C ILE A 128 -6.46 -9.96 -6.62
N ARG A 129 -5.71 -11.08 -6.59
CA ARG A 129 -6.32 -12.41 -6.65
C ARG A 129 -7.26 -12.66 -5.47
N MET A 130 -6.80 -12.38 -4.25
CA MET A 130 -7.58 -12.66 -3.05
C MET A 130 -8.89 -11.85 -2.99
N LEU A 131 -8.84 -10.55 -3.26
CA LEU A 131 -10.02 -9.68 -3.30
C LEU A 131 -10.91 -9.97 -4.51
N GLY A 132 -10.30 -10.28 -5.66
CA GLY A 132 -11.00 -10.69 -6.86
C GLY A 132 -11.81 -11.97 -6.67
N SER A 133 -11.23 -13.01 -6.05
CA SER A 133 -11.95 -14.24 -5.72
C SER A 133 -13.11 -14.03 -4.75
N ASN A 134 -13.11 -12.93 -3.98
CA ASN A 134 -14.21 -12.53 -3.11
C ASN A 134 -15.26 -11.64 -3.81
N LYS A 135 -15.17 -11.46 -5.14
CA LYS A 135 -16.05 -10.60 -5.94
C LYS A 135 -16.03 -9.13 -5.50
N SER A 136 -14.90 -8.70 -4.94
CA SER A 136 -14.75 -7.34 -4.42
C SER A 136 -14.15 -6.37 -5.45
N LEU A 137 -13.75 -6.84 -6.64
CA LEU A 137 -13.01 -6.06 -7.64
C LEU A 137 -13.65 -6.04 -9.04
N ASP A 138 -14.93 -6.38 -9.19
CA ASP A 138 -15.61 -6.56 -10.49
C ASP A 138 -15.67 -5.32 -11.40
N HIS A 139 -15.33 -4.13 -10.88
CA HIS A 139 -15.32 -2.88 -11.63
C HIS A 139 -13.90 -2.37 -11.91
N ILE A 140 -12.84 -3.12 -11.59
CA ILE A 140 -11.48 -2.76 -12.00
C ILE A 140 -11.15 -3.51 -13.28
N ALA A 141 -10.87 -2.80 -14.37
CA ALA A 141 -10.46 -3.44 -15.62
C ALA A 141 -8.94 -3.57 -15.73
N ASP A 142 -8.21 -2.56 -15.25
CA ASP A 142 -6.77 -2.47 -15.43
C ASP A 142 -6.10 -1.93 -14.17
N ILE A 143 -4.87 -2.40 -13.93
CA ILE A 143 -3.94 -1.81 -12.97
C ILE A 143 -2.65 -1.42 -13.68
N ILE A 144 -2.19 -0.20 -13.42
CA ILE A 144 -0.93 0.32 -13.94
C ILE A 144 0.04 0.44 -12.77
N PHE A 145 1.06 -0.42 -12.74
CA PHE A 145 2.22 -0.24 -11.88
C PHE A 145 3.18 0.75 -12.53
N ALA A 146 3.07 2.01 -12.11
CA ALA A 146 3.80 3.12 -12.67
C ALA A 146 5.19 3.27 -12.04
N TYR A 147 6.17 3.66 -12.87
CA TYR A 147 7.57 3.85 -12.49
C TYR A 147 8.31 2.59 -12.03
N PHE A 148 7.82 1.42 -12.45
CA PHE A 148 8.55 0.16 -12.33
C PHE A 148 9.28 -0.19 -13.64
N PRO A 149 10.44 -0.88 -13.58
CA PRO A 149 11.13 -1.34 -14.77
C PRO A 149 10.22 -2.22 -15.66
N PRO A 150 10.21 -2.05 -17.00
CA PRO A 150 9.34 -2.83 -17.90
C PRO A 150 9.54 -4.35 -17.85
N ASN A 151 10.71 -4.82 -17.38
CA ASN A 151 11.01 -6.24 -17.20
C ASN A 151 10.61 -6.78 -15.81
N SER A 152 9.96 -5.97 -14.98
CA SER A 152 9.43 -6.42 -13.69
C SER A 152 8.22 -7.33 -13.90
N THR A 153 7.89 -8.11 -12.88
CA THR A 153 6.66 -8.89 -12.85
C THR A 153 5.89 -8.64 -11.56
N SER A 154 4.57 -8.72 -11.65
CA SER A 154 3.66 -8.65 -10.51
C SER A 154 3.10 -10.05 -10.28
N GLY A 155 3.64 -10.79 -9.31
CA GLY A 155 3.20 -12.17 -9.04
C GLY A 155 3.33 -13.14 -10.22
N GLY A 156 4.34 -12.93 -11.06
CA GLY A 156 4.61 -13.69 -12.29
C GLY A 156 4.04 -13.10 -13.57
N TYR A 157 3.14 -12.10 -13.47
CA TYR A 157 2.52 -11.44 -14.63
C TYR A 157 3.36 -10.27 -15.12
N GLN A 158 3.58 -10.21 -16.43
CA GLN A 158 4.31 -9.15 -17.14
C GLN A 158 3.38 -8.05 -17.61
N ASP A 159 3.93 -6.99 -18.21
CA ASP A 159 3.15 -5.97 -18.89
C ASP A 159 2.27 -6.59 -19.99
N GLY A 160 0.98 -6.25 -19.98
CA GLY A 160 -0.02 -6.76 -20.92
C GLY A 160 -0.72 -8.05 -20.49
N ASP A 161 -0.20 -8.76 -19.48
CA ASP A 161 -0.83 -9.98 -18.95
C ASP A 161 -2.14 -9.66 -18.19
N ILE A 162 -2.97 -10.70 -18.02
CA ILE A 162 -4.19 -10.63 -17.23
C ILE A 162 -4.00 -11.47 -15.97
N ILE A 163 -4.23 -10.87 -14.79
CA ILE A 163 -4.40 -11.63 -13.55
C ILE A 163 -5.81 -12.23 -13.58
N PRO A 164 -5.97 -13.56 -13.75
CA PRO A 164 -7.28 -14.16 -13.93
C PRO A 164 -8.09 -14.10 -12.65
N ILE A 165 -9.36 -13.73 -12.78
CA ILE A 165 -10.34 -13.70 -11.69
C ILE A 165 -11.62 -14.35 -12.21
N PRO A 166 -12.00 -15.53 -11.69
CA PRO A 166 -13.23 -16.20 -12.10
C PRO A 166 -14.44 -15.27 -11.98
N GLU A 167 -15.32 -15.30 -12.98
CA GLU A 167 -16.56 -14.50 -13.03
C GLU A 167 -16.37 -12.99 -13.14
N HIS A 168 -15.14 -12.50 -13.25
CA HIS A 168 -14.86 -11.09 -13.50
C HIS A 168 -15.34 -10.69 -14.92
N PRO A 169 -15.96 -9.50 -15.11
CA PRO A 169 -16.51 -9.09 -16.40
C PRO A 169 -15.50 -9.04 -17.56
N ASN A 170 -14.20 -8.95 -17.24
CA ASN A 170 -13.09 -8.92 -18.20
C ASN A 170 -12.16 -10.14 -18.06
N GLU A 171 -12.65 -11.27 -17.53
CA GLU A 171 -11.88 -12.50 -17.22
C GLU A 171 -10.77 -12.34 -16.15
N GLY A 172 -10.44 -11.10 -15.81
CA GLY A 172 -9.46 -10.72 -14.82
C GLY A 172 -9.15 -9.23 -14.88
N ILE A 173 -8.02 -8.85 -14.29
CA ILE A 173 -7.49 -7.49 -14.31
C ILE A 173 -6.23 -7.45 -15.16
N LYS A 174 -6.21 -6.60 -16.18
CA LYS A 174 -5.05 -6.41 -17.06
C LYS A 174 -3.96 -5.62 -16.33
N VAL A 175 -2.73 -6.12 -16.39
CA VAL A 175 -1.56 -5.52 -15.75
C VAL A 175 -0.80 -4.68 -16.76
N HIS A 176 -0.45 -3.47 -16.37
CA HIS A 176 0.48 -2.61 -17.10
C HIS A 176 1.67 -2.28 -16.20
N ILE A 177 2.89 -2.43 -16.68
CA ILE A 177 4.12 -2.11 -15.96
C ILE A 177 4.94 -1.17 -16.84
N CYS A 178 4.89 0.12 -16.54
CA CYS A 178 5.52 1.13 -17.39
C CYS A 178 5.89 2.40 -16.63
N ILE A 179 6.68 3.26 -17.28
CA ILE A 179 6.86 4.63 -16.83
C ILE A 179 5.66 5.44 -17.33
N ARG A 180 4.83 5.92 -16.41
CA ARG A 180 3.62 6.69 -16.74
C ARG A 180 3.35 7.77 -15.71
N GLU A 181 3.26 9.01 -16.19
CA GLU A 181 2.90 10.16 -15.38
C GLU A 181 1.49 10.02 -14.78
N PRO A 182 1.30 10.41 -13.51
CA PRO A 182 -0.02 10.44 -12.89
C PRO A 182 -0.97 11.35 -13.68
N HIS A 183 -2.27 11.05 -13.66
CA HIS A 183 -3.32 11.82 -14.35
C HIS A 183 -3.23 11.90 -15.89
N THR A 184 -2.25 11.24 -16.53
CA THR A 184 -2.20 11.15 -18.00
C THR A 184 -3.53 10.64 -18.54
N LYS A 185 -4.09 11.36 -19.50
CA LYS A 185 -5.39 11.01 -20.11
C LYS A 185 -5.39 9.57 -20.61
N LEU A 186 -6.48 8.86 -20.34
CA LEU A 186 -6.69 7.51 -20.87
C LEU A 186 -7.09 7.57 -22.35
N THR A 187 -6.40 6.77 -23.16
CA THR A 187 -6.55 6.70 -24.62
C THR A 187 -6.62 5.24 -25.07
N GLY A 188 -6.94 4.99 -26.34
CA GLY A 188 -7.03 3.62 -26.88
C GLY A 188 -8.03 2.75 -26.10
N GLU A 189 -7.62 1.52 -25.76
CA GLU A 189 -8.42 0.54 -24.99
C GLU A 189 -8.78 1.00 -23.57
N LEU A 190 -8.07 2.00 -23.02
CA LEU A 190 -8.33 2.54 -21.69
C LEU A 190 -9.33 3.71 -21.72
N LYS A 191 -9.65 4.26 -22.91
CA LYS A 191 -10.50 5.44 -23.06
C LYS A 191 -11.89 5.21 -22.46
N GLY A 192 -12.38 6.18 -21.70
CA GLY A 192 -13.72 6.13 -21.11
C GLY A 192 -13.83 5.39 -19.78
N LYS A 193 -12.73 4.79 -19.29
CA LYS A 193 -12.64 4.22 -17.94
C LYS A 193 -12.37 5.30 -16.89
N LEU A 194 -12.71 5.03 -15.63
CA LEU A 194 -12.42 5.89 -14.49
C LEU A 194 -10.96 5.74 -14.06
N LEU A 195 -10.15 6.79 -14.20
CA LEU A 195 -8.78 6.79 -13.70
C LEU A 195 -8.77 7.06 -12.19
N VAL A 196 -8.25 6.12 -11.41
CA VAL A 196 -7.96 6.30 -9.98
C VAL A 196 -6.45 6.29 -9.80
N VAL A 197 -5.90 7.31 -9.15
CA VAL A 197 -4.45 7.52 -9.02
C VAL A 197 -4.05 7.47 -7.56
N SER A 198 -3.04 6.67 -7.22
CA SER A 198 -2.37 6.73 -5.92
C SER A 198 -1.16 7.65 -5.97
N TYR A 199 -0.81 8.22 -4.82
CA TYR A 199 0.43 8.96 -4.61
C TYR A 199 1.07 8.51 -3.30
N ALA A 200 2.40 8.51 -3.24
CA ALA A 200 3.13 8.25 -2.00
C ALA A 200 3.08 9.52 -1.12
N TRP A 201 2.98 9.33 0.20
CA TRP A 201 2.91 10.42 1.17
C TRP A 201 3.57 10.02 2.49
N ASP A 202 4.14 11.00 3.19
CA ASP A 202 4.76 10.82 4.50
C ASP A 202 3.75 11.04 5.64
N GLY A 203 3.61 10.04 6.51
CA GLY A 203 2.58 10.02 7.57
C GLY A 203 2.68 11.10 8.66
N ASN A 204 3.73 11.93 8.67
CA ASN A 204 3.91 13.04 9.61
C ASN A 204 4.03 14.41 8.91
N ALA A 205 3.44 14.53 7.72
CA ALA A 205 3.34 15.76 6.96
C ALA A 205 1.88 16.08 6.63
N LEU A 206 1.57 17.32 6.23
CA LEU A 206 0.32 17.63 5.54
C LEU A 206 0.39 17.11 4.08
N PRO A 207 -0.76 16.85 3.41
CA PRO A 207 -0.77 16.41 2.02
C PRO A 207 0.03 17.37 1.14
N GLY A 208 0.93 16.80 0.34
CA GLY A 208 1.86 17.56 -0.51
C GLY A 208 3.26 17.78 0.08
N ASN A 209 3.48 17.53 1.37
CA ASN A 209 4.78 17.58 2.07
C ASN A 209 5.70 18.73 1.60
N GLU A 210 6.66 18.47 0.69
CA GLU A 210 7.60 19.45 0.15
C GLU A 210 6.94 20.64 -0.56
N PHE A 211 5.68 20.50 -0.99
CA PHE A 211 4.84 21.58 -1.51
C PHE A 211 4.82 22.78 -0.55
N TRP A 212 4.65 22.53 0.74
CA TRP A 212 4.59 23.57 1.78
C TRP A 212 5.95 24.28 1.99
N LYS A 213 7.03 23.66 1.52
CA LYS A 213 8.39 24.24 1.50
C LYS A 213 8.74 24.86 0.14
N ARG A 214 7.78 24.94 -0.79
CA ARG A 214 7.97 25.41 -2.18
C ARG A 214 8.96 24.58 -3.01
N ALA A 215 9.24 23.35 -2.58
CA ALA A 215 10.06 22.40 -3.33
C ALA A 215 9.16 21.61 -4.30
N LEU A 216 8.66 22.28 -5.34
CA LEU A 216 7.58 21.76 -6.18
C LEU A 216 7.97 20.58 -7.09
N SER A 217 9.26 20.33 -7.27
CA SER A 217 9.80 19.31 -8.18
C SER A 217 10.58 18.20 -7.47
N SER A 218 10.45 18.06 -6.16
CA SER A 218 11.30 17.15 -5.35
C SER A 218 10.85 15.70 -5.32
N SER A 219 9.54 15.45 -5.43
CA SER A 219 8.93 14.15 -5.13
C SER A 219 7.52 14.06 -5.74
N GLY A 220 6.87 12.90 -5.56
CA GLY A 220 5.47 12.70 -5.96
C GLY A 220 4.48 13.55 -5.15
N ASP A 221 4.80 13.88 -3.90
CA ASP A 221 3.97 14.72 -3.03
C ASP A 221 3.65 16.11 -3.61
N PRO A 222 4.64 16.97 -3.93
CA PRO A 222 4.36 18.27 -4.51
C PRO A 222 3.77 18.18 -5.92
N ALA A 223 4.10 17.12 -6.68
CA ALA A 223 3.48 16.88 -7.97
C ALA A 223 1.98 16.61 -7.84
N ALA A 224 1.59 15.77 -6.88
CA ALA A 224 0.18 15.49 -6.57
C ALA A 224 -0.53 16.75 -6.05
N ALA A 225 0.08 17.53 -5.16
CA ALA A 225 -0.48 18.79 -4.69
C ALA A 225 -0.67 19.81 -5.82
N SER A 226 0.30 19.91 -6.73
CA SER A 226 0.25 20.89 -7.84
C SER A 226 -0.71 20.51 -8.96
N SER A 227 -1.02 19.22 -9.12
CA SER A 227 -1.88 18.71 -10.20
C SER A 227 -3.30 18.34 -9.75
N THR A 228 -3.58 18.42 -8.44
CA THR A 228 -4.87 18.06 -7.85
C THR A 228 -5.26 19.08 -6.76
N GLN A 229 -6.25 18.74 -5.93
CA GLN A 229 -6.69 19.56 -4.80
C GLN A 229 -6.40 18.90 -3.43
N ILE A 230 -5.41 17.99 -3.35
CA ILE A 230 -5.14 17.26 -2.10
C ILE A 230 -4.69 18.21 -0.97
N SER A 231 -4.03 19.33 -1.27
CA SER A 231 -3.58 20.32 -0.30
C SER A 231 -4.73 21.00 0.45
N GLU A 232 -5.90 21.08 -0.17
CA GLU A 232 -7.12 21.65 0.39
C GLU A 232 -8.05 20.54 0.90
N LEU A 233 -8.32 19.54 0.06
CA LEU A 233 -9.33 18.51 0.33
C LEU A 233 -8.91 17.55 1.43
N HIS A 234 -7.63 17.22 1.55
CA HIS A 234 -7.12 16.28 2.55
C HIS A 234 -6.51 17.00 3.78
N ASN A 235 -6.59 18.33 3.84
CA ASN A 235 -6.00 19.11 4.92
C ASN A 235 -7.06 19.47 5.97
N PRO A 236 -6.96 18.94 7.21
CA PRO A 236 -7.96 19.18 8.26
C PRO A 236 -8.03 20.64 8.73
N HIS A 237 -7.02 21.47 8.44
CA HIS A 237 -7.05 22.90 8.74
C HIS A 237 -7.85 23.72 7.71
N ILE A 238 -8.11 23.16 6.53
CA ILE A 238 -8.82 23.83 5.43
C ILE A 238 -10.18 23.19 5.20
N ASN A 239 -10.23 21.86 5.12
CA ASN A 239 -11.44 21.09 4.91
C ASN A 239 -11.92 20.45 6.22
N PRO A 240 -12.94 21.03 6.90
CA PRO A 240 -13.46 20.47 8.14
C PRO A 240 -14.13 19.11 7.96
N LYS A 241 -14.36 18.65 6.72
CA LYS A 241 -14.86 17.28 6.47
C LYS A 241 -13.80 16.21 6.67
N VAL A 242 -12.52 16.55 6.79
CA VAL A 242 -11.46 15.61 7.18
C VAL A 242 -11.52 15.44 8.70
N CYS A 243 -12.50 14.65 9.16
CA CYS A 243 -12.79 14.42 10.56
C CYS A 243 -13.32 13.00 10.78
N ALA A 244 -13.38 12.57 12.05
CA ALA A 244 -13.78 11.21 12.42
C ALA A 244 -15.22 10.88 12.00
N GLU A 245 -16.12 11.87 12.01
CA GLU A 245 -17.53 11.71 11.61
C GLU A 245 -17.69 11.32 10.14
N ASN A 246 -16.72 11.68 9.29
CA ASN A 246 -16.71 11.34 7.86
C ASN A 246 -15.82 10.12 7.56
N LEU A 247 -15.33 9.41 8.59
CA LEU A 247 -14.54 8.19 8.40
C LEU A 247 -15.34 7.16 7.62
N LYS A 248 -14.70 6.62 6.58
CA LYS A 248 -15.20 5.51 5.77
C LYS A 248 -14.31 4.29 5.95
N ILE A 249 -14.93 3.11 5.94
CA ILE A 249 -14.27 1.82 6.07
C ILE A 249 -14.41 1.07 4.75
N ALA A 250 -13.27 0.75 4.12
CA ALA A 250 -13.23 -0.12 2.96
C ALA A 250 -13.45 -1.57 3.41
N THR A 251 -14.46 -2.23 2.84
CA THR A 251 -14.80 -3.63 3.12
C THR A 251 -14.91 -4.42 1.82
N PRO A 252 -14.85 -5.76 1.85
CA PRO A 252 -15.08 -6.58 0.66
C PRO A 252 -16.42 -6.31 -0.06
N ASN A 253 -17.41 -5.76 0.65
CA ASN A 253 -18.75 -5.49 0.14
C ASN A 253 -18.97 -4.01 -0.26
N GLY A 254 -17.93 -3.18 -0.16
CA GLY A 254 -17.98 -1.76 -0.49
C GLY A 254 -17.42 -0.85 0.60
N VAL A 255 -17.54 0.46 0.37
CA VAL A 255 -17.04 1.49 1.28
C VAL A 255 -18.19 2.02 2.13
N LEU A 256 -18.11 1.83 3.43
CA LEU A 256 -19.19 2.12 4.38
C LEU A 256 -18.83 3.29 5.29
N SER A 257 -19.81 4.00 5.83
CA SER A 257 -19.57 4.84 7.01
C SER A 257 -19.15 4.00 8.22
N PHE A 258 -18.45 4.62 9.17
CA PHE A 258 -18.10 3.97 10.42
C PHE A 258 -19.33 3.40 11.16
N SER A 259 -20.45 4.15 11.17
CA SER A 259 -21.69 3.69 11.79
C SER A 259 -22.27 2.44 11.11
N GLU A 260 -22.33 2.42 9.78
CA GLU A 260 -22.80 1.25 9.02
C GLU A 260 -21.92 0.02 9.27
N TYR A 261 -20.60 0.22 9.32
CA TYR A 261 -19.64 -0.83 9.63
C TYR A 261 -19.87 -1.42 11.03
N CYS A 262 -20.03 -0.57 12.06
CA CYS A 262 -20.30 -1.04 13.42
C CYS A 262 -21.60 -1.85 13.53
N GLU A 263 -22.65 -1.46 12.80
CA GLU A 263 -23.91 -2.21 12.80
C GLU A 263 -23.79 -3.57 12.12
N LEU A 264 -22.97 -3.69 11.08
CA LEU A 264 -22.66 -4.99 10.47
C LEU A 264 -21.81 -5.87 11.40
N ALA A 265 -20.81 -5.29 12.07
CA ALA A 265 -19.91 -6.02 12.96
C ALA A 265 -20.62 -6.62 14.18
N LYS A 266 -21.75 -6.05 14.63
CA LYS A 266 -22.57 -6.61 15.71
C LYS A 266 -23.41 -7.82 15.29
N ARG A 267 -23.61 -8.03 13.99
CA ARG A 267 -24.48 -9.09 13.43
C ARG A 267 -23.72 -10.36 13.04
N GLY A 268 -22.38 -10.31 12.99
CA GLY A 268 -21.49 -11.45 12.72
C GLY A 268 -20.88 -11.96 14.02
#